data_AF-A0A1H8SQA1-F1
#
_entry.id   AF-A0A1H8SQA1-F1
#
_cell.length_a   1.000
_cell.length_b   1.000
_cell.length_c   1.000
_cell.angle_alpha   90.00
_cell.angle_beta   90.00
_cell.angle_gamma   90.00
#
_symmetry.space_group_name_H-M   'P 1'
#
loop_
_entity.id
_entity.type
_entity.pdbx_description
1 polymer ?
#
loop_
_entity_poly.entity_id
_entity_poly.type
_entity_poly.pdbx_seq_one_letter_code
_entity_poly.pdbx_strand_id
1 'polypeptide(L)'
;MTDTFTIGKRLIPRNQLAFVEPYVPTDPSPIQTSRSFQARVVLLNRDSILIEDSVTDFAVANRFLLLPEDQTAINPAIRFGVELFAPGEDFRPSKPFCSRLRWRDLDGNDQSKLLLTSPEMVLELITDGTPLADAPSAGSGQATKSRRSKRPARGKLPAGQPS
;
A
#
# COMPACT_ATOMS: atom_id res chain seq x y z
N MET A 1 6.27 -6.61 16.46
CA MET A 1 6.07 -5.89 15.20
C MET A 1 6.89 -4.62 15.29
N THR A 2 7.63 -4.24 14.26
CA THR A 2 8.52 -3.07 14.34
C THR A 2 7.67 -1.81 14.22
N ASP A 3 7.61 -1.03 15.30
CA ASP A 3 6.80 0.20 15.39
C ASP A 3 7.46 1.42 14.72
N THR A 4 8.58 1.21 14.01
CA THR A 4 9.37 2.26 13.37
C THR A 4 9.84 1.85 11.99
N PHE A 5 9.88 2.79 11.05
CA PHE A 5 10.52 2.69 9.74
C PHE A 5 11.93 3.27 9.78
N THR A 6 12.88 2.64 9.11
CA THR A 6 14.21 3.19 8.89
C THR A 6 14.25 3.85 7.52
N ILE A 7 14.42 5.18 7.48
CA ILE A 7 14.52 5.95 6.23
C ILE A 7 15.84 6.69 6.23
N GLY A 8 16.79 6.21 5.41
CA GLY A 8 18.18 6.65 5.47
C GLY A 8 18.77 6.39 6.87
N LYS A 9 19.07 7.45 7.61
CA LYS A 9 19.59 7.38 8.99
C LYS A 9 18.53 7.67 10.07
N ARG A 10 17.26 7.88 9.68
CA ARG A 10 16.18 8.28 10.59
C ARG A 10 15.33 7.06 10.96
N LEU A 11 14.99 6.94 12.23
CA LEU A 11 13.95 6.04 12.71
C LEU A 11 12.66 6.85 12.87
N ILE A 12 11.63 6.47 12.15
CA ILE A 12 10.35 7.20 12.09
C ILE A 12 9.26 6.29 12.65
N PRO A 13 8.54 6.69 13.70
CA PRO A 13 7.40 5.92 14.20
C PRO A 13 6.37 5.65 13.11
N ARG A 14 5.83 4.43 13.11
CA ARG A 14 4.86 4.00 12.10
C ARG A 14 3.64 4.89 12.04
N ASN A 15 3.21 5.44 13.18
CA ASN A 15 2.07 6.34 13.29
C ASN A 15 2.39 7.81 12.92
N GLN A 16 3.61 8.12 12.43
CA GLN A 16 3.99 9.46 11.98
C GLN A 16 4.15 9.56 10.46
N LEU A 17 4.11 8.43 9.74
CA LEU A 17 4.21 8.38 8.29
C LEU A 17 2.80 8.25 7.70
N ALA A 18 2.37 9.21 6.89
CA ALA A 18 1.03 9.20 6.28
C ALA A 18 0.97 8.25 5.08
N PHE A 19 1.72 8.58 4.03
CA PHE A 19 1.76 7.81 2.78
C PHE A 19 3.08 8.09 2.05
N VAL A 20 3.32 7.33 0.99
CA VAL A 20 4.45 7.51 0.07
C VAL A 20 3.90 7.71 -1.33
N GLU A 21 4.47 8.65 -2.08
CA GLU A 21 4.05 8.97 -3.44
C GLU A 21 5.28 9.22 -4.33
N PRO A 22 5.12 9.31 -5.66
CA PRO A 22 6.26 9.50 -6.55
C PRO A 22 6.86 10.89 -6.34
N TYR A 23 8.18 10.97 -6.38
CA TYR A 23 8.86 12.25 -6.43
C TYR A 23 8.88 12.75 -7.87
N VAL A 24 8.24 13.89 -8.12
CA VAL A 24 8.29 14.57 -9.41
C VAL A 24 9.13 15.84 -9.23
N PRO A 25 10.36 15.89 -9.78
CA PRO A 25 11.18 17.09 -9.69
C PRO A 25 10.53 18.22 -10.50
N THR A 26 10.55 19.43 -9.96
CA THR A 26 10.22 20.65 -10.72
C THR A 26 11.42 21.08 -11.57
N ASP A 27 11.20 21.81 -12.65
CA ASP A 27 12.28 22.41 -13.45
C ASP A 27 12.23 23.95 -13.30
N PRO A 28 13.31 24.59 -12.81
CA PRO A 28 14.53 23.99 -12.27
C PRO A 28 14.30 23.27 -10.95
N SER A 29 15.04 22.17 -10.72
CA SER A 29 14.97 21.44 -9.46
C SER A 29 15.59 22.28 -8.35
N PRO A 30 14.89 22.51 -7.23
CA PRO A 30 15.45 23.24 -6.09
C PRO A 30 16.55 22.45 -5.37
N ILE A 31 16.69 21.15 -5.66
CA ILE A 31 17.66 20.26 -5.03
C ILE A 31 18.75 19.91 -6.03
N GLN A 32 19.99 20.30 -5.73
CA GLN A 32 21.20 19.87 -6.42
C GLN A 32 21.79 18.67 -5.70
N THR A 33 21.57 17.47 -6.25
CA THR A 33 22.00 16.20 -5.63
C THR A 33 22.38 15.21 -6.72
N SER A 34 23.34 14.33 -6.44
CA SER A 34 23.67 13.18 -7.29
C SER A 34 22.78 11.96 -7.03
N ARG A 35 21.92 12.02 -6.01
CA ARG A 35 21.02 10.91 -5.64
C ARG A 35 19.80 10.87 -6.56
N SER A 36 19.44 9.66 -6.98
CA SER A 36 18.25 9.39 -7.79
C SER A 36 17.03 9.15 -6.89
N PHE A 37 16.44 10.23 -6.38
CA PHE A 37 15.20 10.13 -5.59
C PHE A 37 14.03 9.71 -6.49
N GLN A 38 13.30 8.68 -6.08
CA GLN A 38 12.17 8.12 -6.83
C GLN A 38 10.83 8.40 -6.14
N ALA A 39 10.82 8.50 -4.81
CA ALA A 39 9.61 8.70 -4.05
C ALA A 39 9.78 9.73 -2.93
N ARG A 40 8.64 10.21 -2.45
CA ARG A 40 8.49 11.14 -1.35
C ARG A 40 7.63 10.51 -0.28
N VAL A 41 8.20 10.36 0.90
CA VAL A 41 7.52 9.93 2.12
C VAL A 41 6.90 11.16 2.77
N VAL A 42 5.58 11.16 2.94
CA VAL A 42 4.85 12.26 3.58
C VAL A 42 4.58 11.91 5.04
N LEU A 43 4.98 12.80 5.94
CA LEU A 43 4.80 12.65 7.38
C LEU A 43 3.58 13.42 7.87
N LEU A 44 3.03 13.01 9.01
CA LEU A 44 1.89 13.68 9.63
C LEU A 44 2.22 15.07 10.17
N ASN A 45 3.49 15.41 10.38
CA ASN A 45 3.90 16.78 10.71
C ASN A 45 4.05 17.67 9.46
N ARG A 46 3.55 17.22 8.30
CA ARG A 46 3.63 17.88 6.98
C ARG A 46 5.02 17.94 6.37
N ASP A 47 6.04 17.41 7.05
CA ASP A 47 7.34 17.24 6.43
C ASP A 47 7.29 16.14 5.38
N SER A 48 8.29 16.16 4.51
CA SER A 48 8.51 15.07 3.58
C SER A 48 9.97 14.69 3.48
N ILE A 49 10.21 13.41 3.18
CA ILE A 49 11.55 12.84 3.04
C ILE A 49 11.62 12.19 1.67
N LEU A 50 12.64 12.57 0.89
CA LEU A 50 12.91 11.93 -0.39
C LEU A 50 13.66 10.63 -0.18
N ILE A 51 13.25 9.59 -0.89
CA ILE A 51 13.84 8.25 -0.84
C ILE A 51 14.24 7.78 -2.23
N GLU A 52 15.26 6.93 -2.27
CA GLU A 52 15.80 6.35 -3.50
C GLU A 52 15.00 5.12 -3.93
N ASP A 53 14.24 4.51 -3.02
CA ASP A 53 13.34 3.40 -3.31
C ASP A 53 12.10 3.88 -4.09
N SER A 54 11.58 3.02 -4.96
CA SER A 54 10.30 3.28 -5.62
C SER A 54 9.14 3.18 -4.61
N VAL A 55 7.99 3.77 -4.94
CA VAL A 55 6.78 3.68 -4.09
C VAL A 55 6.38 2.21 -3.87
N THR A 56 6.43 1.40 -4.93
CA THR A 56 6.07 -0.02 -4.89
C THR A 56 7.00 -0.82 -4.00
N ASP A 57 8.32 -0.64 -4.15
CA ASP A 57 9.31 -1.37 -3.34
C ASP A 57 9.15 -1.02 -1.86
N PHE A 58 8.98 0.27 -1.56
CA PHE A 58 8.70 0.72 -0.21
C PHE A 58 7.41 0.11 0.34
N ALA A 59 6.35 0.06 -0.48
CA ALA A 59 5.06 -0.46 -0.06
C ALA A 59 5.11 -1.94 0.29
N VAL A 60 5.78 -2.75 -0.53
CA VAL A 60 5.94 -4.20 -0.28
C VAL A 60 6.77 -4.42 0.98
N ALA A 61 7.93 -3.75 1.10
CA ALA A 61 8.83 -3.93 2.24
C ALA A 61 8.17 -3.54 3.58
N ASN A 62 7.32 -2.51 3.57
CA ASN A 62 6.74 -1.93 4.78
C ASN A 62 5.26 -2.26 5.00
N ARG A 63 4.66 -3.07 4.11
CA ARG A 63 3.23 -3.45 4.11
C ARG A 63 2.30 -2.24 4.07
N PHE A 64 2.54 -1.33 3.12
CA PHE A 64 1.60 -0.27 2.78
C PHE A 64 0.60 -0.77 1.75
N LEU A 65 -0.54 -0.10 1.69
CA LEU A 65 -1.60 -0.37 0.72
C LEU A 65 -1.35 0.46 -0.53
N LEU A 66 -1.03 -0.18 -1.65
CA LEU A 66 -0.71 0.52 -2.89
C LEU A 66 -1.97 0.85 -3.68
N LEU A 67 -2.16 2.12 -4.01
CA LEU A 67 -3.08 2.60 -5.05
C LEU A 67 -2.32 2.70 -6.38
N PRO A 68 -2.54 1.75 -7.31
CA PRO A 68 -1.71 1.65 -8.52
C PRO A 68 -1.92 2.81 -9.50
N GLU A 69 -3.15 3.33 -9.63
CA GLU A 69 -3.43 4.45 -10.54
C GLU A 69 -2.80 5.75 -10.04
N ASP A 70 -2.79 5.95 -8.72
CA ASP A 70 -2.20 7.12 -8.07
C ASP A 70 -0.69 6.99 -7.83
N GLN A 71 -0.14 5.79 -8.04
CA GLN A 71 1.22 5.42 -7.63
C GLN A 71 1.51 5.84 -6.18
N THR A 72 0.51 5.69 -5.30
CA THR A 72 0.55 6.16 -3.91
C THR A 72 0.39 4.99 -2.96
N ALA A 73 1.30 4.82 -2.01
CA ALA A 73 1.23 3.80 -0.98
C ALA A 73 0.73 4.41 0.33
N ILE A 74 -0.42 3.94 0.83
CA ILE A 74 -1.09 4.42 2.03
C ILE A 74 -0.65 3.60 3.24
N ASN A 75 -0.34 4.27 4.36
CA ASN A 75 -0.04 3.59 5.61
C ASN A 75 -1.33 3.11 6.29
N PRO A 76 -1.55 1.79 6.46
CA PRO A 76 -2.75 1.28 7.12
C PRO A 76 -2.82 1.63 8.62
N ALA A 77 -1.74 2.11 9.23
CA ALA A 77 -1.75 2.56 10.62
C ALA A 77 -2.39 3.94 10.82
N ILE A 78 -2.61 4.70 9.74
CA ILE A 78 -3.19 6.04 9.78
C ILE A 78 -4.66 5.97 9.40
N ARG A 79 -5.49 6.73 10.13
CA ARG A 79 -6.91 6.87 9.83
C ARG A 79 -7.11 7.88 8.72
N PHE A 80 -7.52 7.38 7.56
CA PHE A 80 -7.89 8.22 6.43
C PHE A 80 -9.41 8.28 6.27
N GLY A 81 -9.91 9.47 5.95
CA GLY A 81 -11.23 9.65 5.35
C GLY A 81 -11.13 9.61 3.84
N VAL A 82 -12.20 9.18 3.18
CA VAL A 82 -12.31 9.18 1.71
C VAL A 82 -13.60 9.90 1.34
N GLU A 83 -13.50 10.85 0.43
CA GLU A 83 -14.63 11.62 -0.07
C GLU A 83 -14.71 11.53 -1.60
N LEU A 84 -15.93 11.59 -2.15
CA LEU A 84 -16.13 11.81 -3.57
C LEU A 84 -15.58 13.19 -3.96
N PHE A 85 -14.89 13.27 -5.08
CA PHE A 85 -14.44 14.54 -5.62
C PHE A 85 -15.18 14.87 -6.92
N ALA A 86 -15.82 16.04 -6.93
CA ALA A 86 -16.30 16.68 -8.14
C ALA A 86 -15.58 18.04 -8.28
N PRO A 87 -14.98 18.35 -9.45
CA PRO A 87 -14.38 19.65 -9.67
C PRO A 87 -15.46 20.74 -9.63
N GLY A 88 -15.18 21.84 -8.93
CA GLY A 88 -16.02 23.03 -8.98
C GLY A 88 -15.90 23.73 -10.34
N GLU A 89 -16.83 24.65 -10.63
CA GLU A 89 -16.94 25.32 -11.95
C GLU A 89 -15.62 25.98 -12.41
N ASP A 90 -14.85 26.55 -11.47
CA ASP A 90 -13.59 27.25 -11.76
C ASP A 90 -12.34 26.37 -11.66
N PHE A 91 -12.47 25.12 -11.23
CA PHE A 91 -11.34 24.21 -11.08
C PHE A 91 -11.29 23.22 -12.24
N ARG A 92 -10.33 23.42 -13.15
CA ARG A 92 -10.08 22.52 -14.30
C ARG A 92 -8.80 21.71 -14.07
N PRO A 93 -8.88 20.57 -13.35
CA PRO A 93 -7.69 19.78 -13.10
C PRO A 93 -7.14 19.20 -14.41
N SER A 94 -5.81 19.09 -14.50
CA SER A 94 -5.14 18.43 -15.62
C SER A 94 -5.37 16.91 -15.64
N LYS A 95 -5.87 16.34 -14.55
CA LYS A 95 -6.19 14.92 -14.40
C LYS A 95 -7.63 14.73 -13.94
N PRO A 96 -8.29 13.63 -14.33
CA PRO A 96 -9.66 13.33 -13.91
C PRO A 96 -9.66 12.74 -12.50
N PHE A 97 -9.48 13.59 -11.48
CA PHE A 97 -9.58 13.15 -10.09
C PHE A 97 -11.01 12.70 -9.76
N CYS A 98 -11.13 11.58 -9.04
CA CYS A 98 -12.42 10.95 -8.70
C CYS A 98 -12.70 10.99 -7.19
N SER A 99 -11.66 10.98 -6.36
CA SER A 99 -11.82 10.98 -4.91
C SER A 99 -10.81 11.88 -4.21
N ARG A 100 -11.03 12.08 -2.91
CA ARG A 100 -10.16 12.85 -2.02
C ARG A 100 -9.86 12.04 -0.77
N LEU A 101 -8.58 11.77 -0.56
CA LEU A 101 -8.06 11.19 0.67
C LEU A 101 -7.88 12.31 1.69
N ARG A 102 -8.36 12.13 2.93
CA ARG A 102 -8.25 13.10 4.02
C ARG A 102 -7.60 12.50 5.25
N TRP A 103 -6.81 13.27 5.97
CA TRP A 103 -6.27 12.87 7.27
C TRP A 103 -6.08 14.11 8.15
N ARG A 104 -5.83 13.89 9.44
CA ARG A 104 -5.40 14.96 10.35
C ARG A 104 -3.91 14.91 10.57
N ASP A 105 -3.28 16.07 10.49
CA ASP A 105 -1.89 16.24 10.89
C ASP A 105 -1.75 16.27 12.43
N LEU A 106 -0.49 16.33 12.89
CA LEU A 106 -0.19 16.36 14.33
C LEU A 106 -0.69 17.63 15.04
N ASP A 107 -0.91 18.72 14.28
CA ASP A 107 -1.47 19.97 14.80
C ASP A 107 -3.02 19.96 14.79
N GLY A 108 -3.63 18.86 14.36
CA GLY A 108 -5.07 18.67 14.31
C GLY A 108 -5.76 19.32 13.10
N ASN A 109 -5.00 19.82 12.13
CA ASN A 109 -5.57 20.40 10.91
C ASN A 109 -5.86 19.30 9.88
N ASP A 110 -6.88 19.55 9.07
CA ASP A 110 -7.26 18.63 8.02
C ASP A 110 -6.34 18.82 6.80
N GLN A 111 -5.78 17.70 6.35
CA GLN A 111 -4.99 17.59 5.13
C GLN A 111 -5.76 16.77 4.10
N SER A 112 -5.45 16.98 2.82
CA SER A 112 -6.06 16.19 1.76
C SER A 112 -5.19 16.00 0.53
N LYS A 113 -5.48 14.93 -0.21
CA LYS A 113 -4.86 14.61 -1.51
C LYS A 113 -5.97 14.18 -2.47
N LEU A 114 -5.96 14.74 -3.67
CA LEU A 114 -6.83 14.28 -4.75
C LEU A 114 -6.27 12.99 -5.36
N LEU A 115 -7.15 12.03 -5.62
CA LEU A 115 -6.83 10.72 -6.15
C LEU A 115 -7.59 10.48 -7.47
N LEU A 116 -6.96 9.72 -8.37
CA LEU A 116 -7.55 9.24 -9.61
C LEU A 116 -8.47 8.05 -9.36
N THR A 117 -8.14 7.22 -8.37
CA THR A 117 -8.95 6.06 -8.00
C THR A 117 -10.30 6.47 -7.40
N SER A 118 -11.35 5.68 -7.69
CA SER A 118 -12.70 5.92 -7.19
C SER A 118 -12.76 5.77 -5.66
N PRO A 119 -13.67 6.50 -4.98
CA PRO A 119 -13.72 6.44 -3.52
C PRO A 119 -14.06 5.04 -3.00
N GLU A 120 -14.85 4.25 -3.74
CA GLU A 120 -15.22 2.87 -3.37
C GLU A 120 -13.99 1.96 -3.34
N MET A 121 -13.14 2.02 -4.37
CA MET A 121 -11.92 1.22 -4.47
C MET A 121 -10.92 1.59 -3.36
N VAL A 122 -10.80 2.89 -3.03
CA VAL A 122 -9.93 3.34 -1.93
C VAL A 122 -10.47 2.83 -0.59
N LEU A 123 -11.78 2.90 -0.36
CA LEU A 123 -12.41 2.42 0.87
C LEU A 123 -12.29 0.90 1.02
N GLU A 124 -12.51 0.13 -0.04
CA GLU A 124 -12.33 -1.31 -0.07
C GLU A 124 -10.88 -1.66 0.31
N LEU A 125 -9.90 -1.03 -0.33
CA LEU A 125 -8.49 -1.26 -0.04
C LEU A 125 -8.13 -0.97 1.43
N ILE A 126 -8.57 0.17 1.97
CA ILE A 126 -8.29 0.58 3.36
C ILE A 126 -8.98 -0.35 4.37
N THR A 127 -10.18 -0.83 4.05
CA THR A 127 -11.00 -1.66 4.95
C THR A 127 -10.52 -3.10 4.96
N ASP A 128 -10.26 -3.67 3.79
CA ASP A 128 -9.81 -5.06 3.63
C ASP A 128 -8.33 -5.20 4.00
N GLY A 129 -7.58 -4.11 3.93
CA GLY A 129 -6.22 -4.00 4.46
C GLY A 129 -5.23 -4.95 3.82
N THR A 130 -5.52 -5.49 2.62
CA THR A 130 -4.65 -6.45 1.95
C THR A 130 -3.47 -5.67 1.34
N PRO A 131 -2.26 -5.75 1.93
CA PRO A 131 -1.09 -5.11 1.37
C PRO A 131 -0.66 -5.87 0.11
N LEU A 132 0.01 -5.19 -0.81
CA LEU A 132 0.48 -5.81 -2.07
C LEU A 132 1.35 -7.06 -1.84
N ALA A 133 2.04 -7.15 -0.70
CA ALA A 133 2.86 -8.30 -0.31
C ALA A 133 2.04 -9.58 -0.08
N ASP A 134 0.75 -9.47 0.28
CA ASP A 134 -0.14 -10.60 0.57
C ASP A 134 -1.23 -10.78 -0.51
N ALA A 135 -1.24 -9.93 -1.54
CA ALA A 135 -2.15 -10.07 -2.66
C ALA A 135 -1.78 -11.34 -3.46
N PRO A 136 -2.70 -12.30 -3.65
CA PRO A 136 -2.42 -13.44 -4.51
C PRO A 136 -2.19 -12.90 -5.92
N SER A 137 -1.01 -13.15 -6.50
CA SER A 137 -0.70 -12.84 -7.90
C SER A 137 -1.83 -13.32 -8.79
N ALA A 138 -2.67 -12.39 -9.24
CA ALA A 138 -3.75 -12.66 -10.17
C ALA A 138 -3.12 -12.91 -11.54
N GLY A 139 -2.72 -14.16 -11.82
CA GLY A 139 -2.37 -14.58 -13.17
C GLY A 139 -1.36 -15.71 -13.28
N SER A 140 -1.75 -16.94 -12.97
CA SER A 140 -1.47 -18.09 -13.86
C SER A 140 -2.25 -19.32 -13.41
N GLY A 141 -3.14 -19.81 -14.28
CA GLY A 141 -3.59 -21.20 -14.26
C GLY A 141 -4.93 -21.46 -13.58
N GLN A 142 -6.00 -21.45 -14.38
CA GLN A 142 -7.12 -22.36 -14.18
C GLN A 142 -6.58 -23.78 -13.94
N ALA A 143 -6.84 -24.34 -12.76
CA ALA A 143 -6.86 -25.78 -12.57
C ALA A 143 -8.20 -26.15 -11.93
N THR A 144 -9.01 -26.76 -12.77
CA THR A 144 -10.32 -27.33 -12.47
C THR A 144 -10.29 -28.24 -11.23
N LYS A 145 -11.37 -28.16 -10.46
CA LYS A 145 -11.62 -28.95 -9.26
C LYS A 145 -11.57 -30.47 -9.55
N SER A 146 -11.09 -31.19 -8.52
CA SER A 146 -11.78 -32.36 -7.93
C SER A 146 -11.63 -33.74 -8.59
N ARG A 147 -10.80 -34.60 -7.96
CA ARG A 147 -11.26 -35.76 -7.13
C ARG A 147 -10.05 -36.62 -6.71
N ARG A 148 -9.60 -36.52 -5.45
CA ARG A 148 -8.78 -37.57 -4.83
C ARG A 148 -9.68 -38.39 -3.92
N SER A 149 -10.09 -39.53 -4.45
CA SER A 149 -10.92 -40.53 -3.78
C SER A 149 -10.20 -41.12 -2.57
N LYS A 150 -11.04 -41.49 -1.60
CA LYS A 150 -10.76 -42.00 -0.26
C LYS A 150 -9.75 -43.16 -0.24
N ARG A 151 -8.81 -43.09 0.70
CA ARG A 151 -8.16 -44.24 1.32
C ARG A 151 -9.23 -45.15 1.94
N PRO A 152 -8.99 -46.47 1.94
CA PRO A 152 -8.95 -47.12 3.25
C PRO A 152 -7.70 -47.98 3.42
N ALA A 153 -7.16 -47.92 4.62
CA ALA A 153 -6.13 -48.83 5.11
C ALA A 153 -6.76 -50.20 5.43
N ARG A 154 -6.13 -51.27 4.96
CA ARG A 154 -6.31 -52.62 5.54
C ARG A 154 -5.02 -53.40 5.39
N GLY A 155 -4.07 -53.12 6.28
CA GLY A 155 -2.93 -54.01 6.52
C GLY A 155 -3.45 -55.34 7.07
N LYS A 156 -3.17 -56.41 6.35
CA LYS A 156 -3.44 -57.80 6.73
C LYS A 156 -2.12 -58.40 7.24
N LEU A 157 -2.24 -59.12 8.36
CA LEU A 157 -1.29 -59.87 9.19
C LEU A 157 -0.15 -60.62 8.45
N PRO A 158 0.90 -61.04 9.19
CA PRO A 158 0.84 -62.40 9.76
C PRO A 158 1.30 -62.45 11.23
N ALA A 159 0.46 -63.06 12.08
CA ALA A 159 0.90 -63.69 13.32
C ALA A 159 1.02 -65.18 13.02
N GLY A 160 2.25 -65.70 13.04
CA GLY A 160 2.51 -67.13 12.99
C GLY A 160 1.97 -67.79 14.26
N GLN A 161 1.25 -68.89 14.06
CA GLN A 161 0.69 -69.74 15.11
C GLN A 161 1.77 -70.60 15.80
N PRO A 162 1.51 -71.06 17.03
CA PRO A 162 2.42 -71.88 17.81
C PRO A 162 2.21 -73.38 17.56
N SER A 163 3.29 -74.15 17.70
CA SER A 163 3.34 -75.53 18.24
C SER A 163 4.79 -75.85 18.60
#